data_AF-A0A1I4GMF7-F1
#
_entry.id   AF-A0A1I4GMF7-F1
#
_cell.length_a   1.000
_cell.length_b   1.000
_cell.length_c   1.000
_cell.angle_alpha   90.00
_cell.angle_beta   90.00
_cell.angle_gamma   90.00
#
_symmetry.space_group_name_H-M   'P 1'
#
loop_
_entity.id
_entity.type
_entity.pdbx_description
1 polymer ?
#
loop_
_entity_poly.entity_id
_entity_poly.type
_entity_poly.pdbx_seq_one_letter_code
_entity_poly.pdbx_strand_id
1 'polypeptide(L)'
;MGYLLPAIRLGRCAVAREYQGLGRDMLAHALRRAVEAADIVGIAFVLVDAKHEHAARFYRQLGFVPLLERPLTLVLPLATLAAL
;
A
#
# COMPACT_ATOMS: atom_id res chain seq x y z
N MET A 1 6.16 -9.27 23.88
CA MET A 1 4.73 -8.94 23.74
C MET A 1 4.55 -8.24 22.40
N GLY A 2 3.94 -8.89 21.40
CA GLY A 2 3.67 -8.26 20.11
C GLY A 2 2.39 -7.44 20.19
N TYR A 3 2.42 -6.17 19.78
CA TYR A 3 1.23 -5.32 19.75
C TYR A 3 0.54 -5.42 18.38
N LEU A 4 -0.79 -5.56 18.38
CA LEU A 4 -1.56 -5.52 17.14
C LEU A 4 -1.65 -4.07 16.66
N LEU A 5 -1.19 -3.83 15.44
CA LEU A 5 -1.27 -2.51 14.81
C LEU A 5 -2.42 -2.50 13.78
N PRO A 6 -3.31 -1.51 13.82
CA PRO A 6 -4.42 -1.40 12.88
C PRO A 6 -3.90 -1.03 11.49
N ALA A 7 -4.43 -1.69 10.47
CA ALA A 7 -3.97 -1.52 9.10
C ALA A 7 -5.08 -1.69 8.08
N ILE A 8 -4.97 -0.97 6.96
CA ILE A 8 -5.78 -1.24 5.76
C ILE A 8 -4.98 -2.14 4.83
N ARG A 9 -5.63 -3.20 4.33
CA ARG A 9 -5.08 -4.03 3.26
C ARG A 9 -5.63 -3.61 1.91
N LEU A 10 -4.74 -3.21 1.00
CA LEU A 10 -5.10 -3.04 -0.40
C LEU A 10 -5.21 -4.42 -1.05
N GLY A 11 -6.44 -4.94 -1.12
CA GLY A 11 -6.68 -6.33 -1.53
C GLY A 11 -6.28 -6.62 -2.99
N ARG A 12 -6.60 -5.71 -3.92
CA ARG A 12 -6.26 -5.84 -5.35
C ARG A 12 -6.01 -4.48 -5.97
N CYS A 13 -5.04 -4.43 -6.87
CA CYS A 13 -4.78 -3.29 -7.74
C CYS A 13 -4.35 -3.84 -9.09
N ALA A 14 -5.15 -3.60 -10.12
CA ALA A 14 -4.90 -4.09 -11.48
C ALA A 14 -5.42 -3.07 -12.49
N VAL A 15 -4.76 -3.01 -13.64
CA VAL A 15 -5.15 -2.20 -14.79
C VAL A 15 -5.28 -3.12 -16.01
N ALA A 16 -6.25 -2.84 -16.88
CA ALA A 16 -6.34 -3.53 -18.16
C ALA A 16 -5.09 -3.24 -19.02
N ARG A 17 -4.78 -4.13 -19.97
CA ARG A 17 -3.53 -4.09 -20.73
C ARG A 17 -3.36 -2.80 -21.54
N GLU A 18 -4.45 -2.29 -22.12
CA GLU A 18 -4.47 -1.04 -22.88
C GLU A 18 -4.26 0.21 -22.00
N TYR A 19 -4.43 0.11 -20.68
CA TYR A 19 -4.26 1.20 -19.70
C TYR A 19 -3.08 0.97 -18.74
N GLN A 20 -2.12 0.12 -19.13
CA GLN A 20 -0.86 -0.01 -18.39
C GLN A 20 -0.19 1.38 -18.30
N GLY A 21 0.09 1.83 -17.09
CA GLY A 21 0.56 3.19 -16.79
C GLY A 21 -0.30 3.91 -15.76
N LEU A 22 -1.62 3.63 -15.71
CA LEU A 22 -2.54 4.25 -14.74
C LEU A 22 -2.45 3.66 -13.32
N GLY A 23 -1.64 2.63 -13.12
CA GLY A 23 -1.52 1.95 -11.82
C GLY A 23 -1.10 2.88 -10.69
N ARG A 24 -0.26 3.89 -10.99
CA ARG A 24 0.18 4.89 -10.01
C ARG A 24 -0.99 5.79 -9.57
N ASP A 25 -1.81 6.24 -10.49
CA ASP A 25 -2.95 7.12 -10.20
C ASP A 25 -4.05 6.36 -9.45
N MET A 26 -4.31 5.11 -9.82
CA MET A 26 -5.21 4.22 -9.08
C MET A 26 -4.72 3.98 -7.65
N LEU A 27 -3.42 3.74 -7.47
CA LEU A 27 -2.85 3.57 -6.14
C LEU A 27 -2.95 4.87 -5.33
N ALA A 28 -2.61 6.01 -5.92
CA ALA A 28 -2.73 7.31 -5.27
C ALA A 28 -4.17 7.61 -4.84
N HIS A 29 -5.17 7.26 -5.65
CA HIS A 29 -6.58 7.35 -5.27
C HIS A 29 -6.90 6.45 -4.06
N ALA A 30 -6.49 5.18 -4.09
CA ALA A 30 -6.71 4.25 -2.99
C ALA A 30 -6.03 4.70 -1.69
N LEU A 31 -4.82 5.26 -1.77
CA LEU A 31 -4.07 5.77 -0.62
C LEU A 31 -4.75 7.00 0.00
N ARG A 32 -5.27 7.93 -0.81
CA ARG A 32 -6.07 9.06 -0.30
C ARG A 32 -7.30 8.59 0.46
N ARG A 33 -8.02 7.59 -0.08
CA ARG A 33 -9.16 6.98 0.63
C ARG A 33 -8.76 6.30 1.93
N ALA A 34 -7.55 5.73 2.01
CA ALA A 34 -7.03 5.14 3.25
C ALA A 34 -6.70 6.20 4.31
N VAL A 35 -6.15 7.36 3.90
CA VAL A 35 -5.90 8.50 4.79
C VAL A 35 -7.22 9.04 5.35
N GLU A 36 -8.22 9.29 4.49
CA GLU A 36 -9.54 9.77 4.92
C GLU A 36 -10.23 8.78 5.88
N ALA A 37 -10.04 7.47 5.67
CA ALA A 37 -10.56 6.46 6.60
C ALA A 37 -9.81 6.46 7.95
N ALA A 38 -8.51 6.77 7.95
CA ALA A 38 -7.69 6.78 9.15
C ALA A 38 -8.16 7.80 10.19
N ASP A 39 -8.73 8.92 9.75
CA ASP A 39 -9.31 9.94 10.64
C ASP A 39 -10.51 9.42 11.46
N ILE A 40 -11.18 8.36 10.97
CA ILE A 40 -12.38 7.80 11.61
C ILE A 40 -12.03 6.60 12.48
N VAL A 41 -11.17 5.70 11.99
CA VAL A 41 -10.95 4.38 12.62
C VAL A 41 -9.54 4.17 13.20
N GLY A 42 -8.62 5.12 13.01
CA GLY A 42 -7.23 5.03 13.50
C GLY A 42 -6.42 3.93 12.81
N ILE A 43 -5.71 4.27 11.74
CA ILE A 43 -4.89 3.33 10.94
C ILE A 43 -3.42 3.71 11.00
N ALA A 44 -2.53 2.73 11.20
CA ALA A 44 -1.09 2.97 11.27
C ALA A 44 -0.38 2.82 9.90
N PHE A 45 -0.84 1.90 9.05
CA PHE A 45 -0.23 1.65 7.75
C PHE A 45 -1.19 1.03 6.74
N VAL A 46 -0.86 1.20 5.46
CA VAL A 46 -1.45 0.45 4.35
C VAL A 46 -0.55 -0.73 4.02
N LEU A 47 -1.10 -1.92 3.80
CA LEU A 47 -0.33 -3.09 3.39
C LEU A 47 -0.86 -3.73 2.11
N VAL A 48 0.03 -4.32 1.34
CA VAL A 48 -0.28 -5.02 0.09
C VAL A 48 0.45 -6.36 0.05
N ASP A 49 -0.22 -7.37 -0.48
CA ASP A 49 0.42 -8.63 -0.86
C ASP A 49 0.66 -8.59 -2.37
N ALA A 50 1.90 -8.34 -2.77
CA ALA A 50 2.29 -8.33 -4.16
C ALA A 50 2.26 -9.76 -4.73
N LYS A 51 1.70 -9.89 -5.94
CA LYS A 51 1.56 -11.19 -6.61
C LYS A 51 2.90 -11.85 -6.97
N HIS A 52 3.92 -11.04 -7.27
CA HIS A 52 5.26 -11.47 -7.68
C HIS A 52 6.25 -10.31 -7.56
N GLU A 53 7.56 -10.58 -7.70
CA GLU A 53 8.61 -9.57 -7.53
C GLU A 53 8.48 -8.36 -8.46
N HIS A 54 8.00 -8.53 -9.70
CA HIS A 54 7.75 -7.38 -10.58
C HIS A 54 6.70 -6.41 -10.01
N ALA A 55 5.64 -6.93 -9.37
CA ALA A 55 4.65 -6.10 -8.70
C ALA A 55 5.22 -5.51 -7.39
N ALA A 56 6.02 -6.28 -6.65
CA ALA A 56 6.69 -5.77 -5.45
C ALA A 56 7.60 -4.57 -5.79
N ARG A 57 8.34 -4.62 -6.89
CA ARG A 57 9.17 -3.51 -7.38
C ARG A 57 8.35 -2.25 -7.65
N PHE A 58 7.18 -2.38 -8.28
CA PHE A 58 6.25 -1.27 -8.50
C PHE A 58 5.86 -0.59 -7.17
N TYR A 59 5.50 -1.36 -6.15
CA TYR A 59 5.16 -0.80 -4.83
C TYR A 59 6.38 -0.17 -4.13
N ARG A 60 7.56 -0.80 -4.19
CA ARG A 60 8.81 -0.27 -3.61
C ARG A 60 9.17 1.10 -4.19
N GLN A 61 8.98 1.30 -5.50
CA GLN A 61 9.19 2.60 -6.16
C GLN A 61 8.26 3.70 -5.66
N LEU A 62 7.13 3.32 -5.04
CA LEU A 62 6.13 4.23 -4.48
C LEU A 62 6.27 4.38 -2.95
N GLY A 63 7.39 3.92 -2.38
CA GLY A 63 7.72 4.11 -0.97
C GLY A 63 7.29 2.96 -0.05
N PHE A 64 6.68 1.89 -0.58
CA PHE A 64 6.36 0.72 0.23
C PHE A 64 7.63 -0.04 0.61
N VAL A 65 7.68 -0.51 1.85
CA VAL A 65 8.81 -1.27 2.41
C VAL A 65 8.40 -2.73 2.61
N PRO A 66 9.21 -3.72 2.18
CA PRO A 66 8.91 -5.13 2.39
C PRO A 66 9.02 -5.53 3.87
N LEU A 67 8.21 -6.50 4.29
CA LEU A 67 8.41 -7.18 5.57
C LEU A 67 9.63 -8.10 5.51
N LEU A 68 10.39 -8.17 6.60
CA LEU A 68 11.63 -8.96 6.69
C LEU A 68 11.43 -10.44 6.32
N GLU A 69 10.42 -11.07 6.91
CA GLU A 69 10.14 -12.50 6.72
C GLU A 69 9.21 -12.78 5.53
N ARG A 70 8.59 -11.74 4.96
CA ARG A 70 7.59 -11.83 3.88
C ARG A 70 7.85 -10.75 2.83
N PRO A 71 8.85 -10.94 1.94
CA PRO A 71 9.32 -9.88 1.04
C PRO A 71 8.30 -9.43 -0.03
N LEU A 72 7.28 -10.24 -0.30
CA LEU A 72 6.14 -9.91 -1.17
C LEU A 72 5.00 -9.22 -0.42
N THR A 73 5.04 -9.15 0.91
CA THR A 73 4.14 -8.32 1.70
C THR A 73 4.85 -7.00 1.97
N LEU A 74 4.27 -5.90 1.48
CA LEU A 74 4.84 -4.57 1.63
C LEU A 74 3.90 -3.67 2.40
N VAL A 75 4.47 -2.74 3.16
CA VAL A 75 3.76 -1.79 4.01
C VAL A 75 4.15 -0.37 3.67
N LEU A 76 3.21 0.55 3.78
CA LEU A 76 3.42 1.98 3.68
C LEU A 76 2.87 2.64 4.95
N PRO A 77 3.73 3.17 5.83
CA PRO A 77 3.30 3.88 7.03
C PRO A 77 2.46 5.09 6.65
N LEU A 78 1.35 5.32 7.37
CA LEU A 78 0.47 6.46 7.11
C LEU A 78 1.19 7.80 7.29
N ALA A 79 2.16 7.87 8.20
CA ALA A 79 3.04 9.03 8.39
C ALA A 79 3.78 9.44 7.10
N THR A 80 4.05 8.49 6.20
CA THR A 80 4.67 8.75 4.90
C THR A 80 3.68 9.40 3.92
N LEU A 81 2.38 9.13 4.08
CA LEU A 81 1.31 9.70 3.26
C LEU A 81 0.92 11.11 3.70
N ALA A 82 0.96 11.39 5.01
CA ALA A 82 0.67 12.71 5.55
C ALA A 82 1.71 13.78 5.18
N ALA A 83 2.89 13.35 4.71
CA ALA A 83 3.97 14.23 4.26
C ALA A 83 3.94 14.54 2.75
N LEU A 84 2.99 13.98 2.00
CA LEU A 84 2.75 14.22 0.57
C LEU A 84 1.66 15.28 0.36
#